data_AF-A2DV82-F1
#
_entry.id   AF-A2DV82-F1
#
_cell.length_a   1.000
_cell.length_b   1.000
_cell.length_c   1.000
_cell.angle_alpha   90.00
_cell.angle_beta   90.00
_cell.angle_gamma   90.00
#
_symmetry.space_group_name_H-M   'P 1'
#
loop_
_entity.id
_entity.type
_entity.pdbx_description
1 polymer ?
#
loop_
_entity_poly.entity_id
_entity_poly.type
_entity_poly.pdbx_seq_one_letter_code
_entity_poly.pdbx_strand_id
1 'polypeptide(L)'
;MILFFFIAHAFMESRGSRKRRSGHIGSGSLGKNHRHHENKHSQWEFDEPLDHPDLPEMDEPLTIEDNPLTDPQTKQDDKNADPFPHTFLLPNQTRACEEGYSSGRVIDERGCWMCFGCQTNEICKFPDICEKASPTIKKASVSKGQVIIEYFVDSNHFNPDIAYCKLGENKTTAVKVTSSIVICNTPKKRVPTLQISFDDENYSPAFLYPRQIIDFDALNEKFNGIPIDRFLLIVAIFGILLYVGIQCWNRPRRYHKLPVYMEVKPIAHFPQVDNEDPEVPYSKMNVKF
;
A
#
# COMPACT_ATOMS: atom_id res chain seq x y z
N MET A 1 -23.17 -17.18 -1.29
CA MET A 1 -22.43 -15.90 -1.46
C MET A 1 -22.52 -15.31 -2.87
N ILE A 2 -22.47 -16.10 -3.96
CA ILE A 2 -22.52 -15.59 -5.35
C ILE A 2 -23.82 -14.80 -5.64
N LEU A 3 -24.95 -15.16 -5.03
CA LEU A 3 -26.25 -14.49 -5.23
C LEU A 3 -26.30 -13.03 -4.73
N PHE A 4 -25.54 -12.69 -3.68
CA PHE A 4 -25.52 -11.32 -3.14
C PHE A 4 -24.75 -10.34 -4.04
N PHE A 5 -23.73 -10.82 -4.75
CA PHE A 5 -22.98 -10.01 -5.72
C PHE A 5 -23.84 -9.60 -6.92
N PHE A 6 -24.72 -10.49 -7.41
CA PHE A 6 -25.63 -10.17 -8.52
C PHE A 6 -26.71 -9.15 -8.13
N ILE A 7 -27.23 -9.21 -6.89
CA ILE A 7 -28.26 -8.25 -6.42
C ILE A 7 -27.65 -6.86 -6.21
N ALA A 8 -26.43 -6.77 -5.69
CA ALA A 8 -25.74 -5.48 -5.52
C ALA A 8 -25.33 -4.85 -6.87
N HIS A 9 -24.89 -5.66 -7.84
CA HIS A 9 -24.53 -5.17 -9.18
C HIS A 9 -25.75 -4.64 -9.95
N ALA A 10 -26.88 -5.36 -9.89
CA ALA A 10 -28.12 -4.92 -10.54
C ALA A 10 -28.68 -3.61 -9.95
N PHE A 11 -28.46 -3.35 -8.65
CA PHE A 11 -28.95 -2.13 -8.00
C PHE A 11 -28.09 -0.89 -8.31
N MET A 12 -26.80 -1.06 -8.58
CA MET A 12 -25.91 0.05 -8.97
C MET A 12 -26.12 0.48 -10.43
N GLU A 13 -26.45 -0.44 -11.32
CA GLU A 13 -26.65 -0.15 -12.74
C GLU A 13 -27.97 0.63 -13.01
N SER A 14 -28.98 0.44 -12.16
CA SER A 14 -30.29 1.12 -12.27
C SER A 14 -30.25 2.62 -11.90
N ARG A 15 -29.16 3.16 -11.33
CA ARG A 15 -29.07 4.59 -10.95
C ARG A 15 -28.32 5.45 -11.97
N GLY A 16 -27.78 4.87 -13.04
CA GLY A 16 -26.97 5.55 -14.05
C GLY A 16 -27.69 6.01 -15.31
N SER A 17 -28.93 6.54 -15.24
CA SER A 17 -29.55 7.17 -16.43
C SER A 17 -30.60 8.23 -16.11
N ARG A 18 -30.14 9.37 -15.55
CA ARG A 18 -30.81 10.68 -15.73
C ARG A 18 -29.77 11.74 -16.05
N LYS A 19 -29.38 11.78 -17.33
CA LYS A 19 -28.64 12.91 -17.93
C LYS A 19 -29.60 14.10 -18.03
N ARG A 20 -29.45 15.07 -17.10
CA ARG A 20 -29.97 16.43 -17.30
C ARG A 20 -29.10 17.10 -18.36
N ARG A 21 -29.72 17.51 -19.48
CA ARG A 21 -29.16 18.51 -20.39
C ARG A 21 -29.22 19.87 -19.67
N SER A 22 -28.06 20.48 -19.46
CA SER A 22 -27.92 21.93 -19.38
C SER A 22 -26.57 22.25 -20.03
N GLY A 23 -26.60 23.01 -21.11
CA GLY A 23 -25.40 23.48 -21.79
C GLY A 23 -24.72 24.58 -21.00
N HIS A 24 -23.39 24.66 -21.09
CA HIS A 24 -22.65 25.79 -21.67
C HIS A 24 -21.12 25.57 -21.52
N ILE A 25 -20.41 25.89 -22.60
CA ILE A 25 -19.04 26.45 -22.73
C ILE A 25 -17.85 25.66 -22.15
N GLY A 26 -16.85 25.43 -23.00
CA GLY A 26 -15.44 25.38 -22.57
C GLY A 26 -14.58 24.33 -23.28
N SER A 27 -14.12 24.63 -24.49
CA SER A 27 -13.04 23.91 -25.17
C SER A 27 -11.75 23.98 -24.34
N GLY A 28 -11.09 22.83 -24.13
CA GLY A 28 -9.82 22.78 -23.40
C GLY A 28 -9.14 21.42 -23.45
N SER A 29 -8.33 21.24 -24.49
CA SER A 29 -7.10 20.43 -24.61
C SER A 29 -7.03 19.00 -24.03
N LEU A 30 -6.86 18.06 -24.96
CA LEU A 30 -6.28 16.73 -24.79
C LEU A 30 -4.92 16.76 -24.08
N GLY A 31 -4.68 15.76 -23.24
CA GLY A 31 -3.36 15.43 -22.68
C GLY A 31 -3.39 14.06 -21.99
N LYS A 32 -3.54 12.97 -22.76
CA LYS A 32 -3.36 11.60 -22.28
C LYS A 32 -1.92 11.18 -22.54
N ASN A 33 -1.15 10.92 -21.48
CA ASN A 33 0.08 10.12 -21.53
C ASN A 33 0.19 9.31 -20.23
N HIS A 34 -0.30 8.07 -20.25
CA HIS A 34 0.08 7.05 -19.28
C HIS A 34 0.83 5.96 -20.04
N ARG A 35 2.16 5.95 -19.89
CA ARG A 35 2.99 4.80 -20.27
C ARG A 35 2.90 3.78 -19.15
N HIS A 36 2.39 2.59 -19.48
CA HIS A 36 2.62 1.37 -18.72
C HIS A 36 4.08 0.94 -18.92
N HIS A 37 4.80 0.73 -17.83
CA HIS A 37 6.02 -0.07 -17.82
C HIS A 37 5.68 -1.44 -17.21
N GLU A 38 5.66 -2.46 -18.05
CA GLU A 38 5.68 -3.85 -17.64
C GLU A 38 7.10 -4.22 -17.20
N ASN A 39 7.29 -4.56 -15.92
CA ASN A 39 8.51 -5.23 -15.46
C ASN A 39 8.25 -6.74 -15.48
N LYS A 40 8.86 -7.43 -16.44
CA LYS A 40 8.92 -8.89 -16.50
C LYS A 40 9.92 -9.38 -15.45
N HIS A 41 9.44 -10.24 -14.55
CA HIS A 41 10.24 -11.04 -13.64
C HIS A 41 11.18 -11.95 -14.44
N SER A 42 12.49 -11.84 -14.19
CA SER A 42 13.49 -12.84 -14.55
C SER A 42 13.50 -13.93 -13.47
N GLN A 43 13.17 -15.14 -13.92
CA GLN A 43 13.17 -16.38 -13.18
C GLN A 43 14.58 -16.95 -13.29
N TRP A 44 15.33 -17.00 -12.19
CA TRP A 44 16.60 -17.72 -12.14
C TRP A 44 16.33 -19.09 -11.52
N GLU A 45 16.40 -20.12 -12.37
CA GLU A 45 16.54 -21.52 -11.98
C GLU A 45 17.89 -21.69 -11.26
N PHE A 46 17.85 -22.33 -10.09
CA PHE A 46 19.01 -22.72 -9.32
C PHE A 46 19.32 -24.17 -9.69
N ASP A 47 20.42 -24.37 -10.43
CA ASP A 47 20.98 -25.69 -10.70
C ASP A 47 21.64 -26.27 -9.44
N GLU A 48 21.65 -27.60 -9.39
CA GLU A 48 22.02 -28.51 -8.31
C GLU A 48 23.42 -28.31 -7.69
N PRO A 49 23.65 -28.81 -6.45
CA PRO A 49 24.92 -28.69 -5.76
C PRO A 49 26.00 -29.61 -6.34
N LEU A 50 27.18 -29.05 -6.59
CA LEU A 50 28.41 -29.79 -6.85
C LEU A 50 28.94 -30.44 -5.56
N ASP A 51 29.17 -31.75 -5.62
CA ASP A 51 29.97 -32.51 -4.67
C ASP A 51 31.40 -31.95 -4.59
N HIS A 52 31.84 -31.58 -3.39
CA HIS A 52 33.23 -31.24 -3.11
C HIS A 52 33.99 -32.53 -2.70
N PRO A 53 35.16 -32.83 -3.31
CA PRO A 53 35.99 -33.94 -2.87
C PRO A 53 36.77 -33.60 -1.59
N ASP A 54 36.91 -34.62 -0.73
CA ASP A 54 37.64 -34.60 0.53
C ASP A 54 39.10 -34.11 0.39
N LEU A 55 39.47 -33.13 1.19
CA LEU A 55 40.86 -32.69 1.38
C LEU A 55 41.53 -33.53 2.47
N PRO A 56 42.77 -34.02 2.27
CA PRO A 56 43.49 -34.80 3.27
C PRO A 56 44.02 -33.91 4.41
N GLU A 57 43.93 -34.45 5.63
CA GLU A 57 44.55 -33.94 6.85
C GLU A 57 46.07 -33.76 6.64
N MET A 58 46.57 -32.55 6.88
CA MET A 58 47.99 -32.30 7.07
C MET A 58 48.26 -31.98 8.54
N ASP A 59 48.81 -32.96 9.24
CA ASP A 59 49.44 -32.83 10.54
C ASP A 59 50.87 -32.31 10.37
N GLU A 60 51.17 -31.08 10.75
CA GLU A 60 52.53 -30.70 11.18
C GLU A 60 52.48 -29.67 12.33
N PRO A 61 53.19 -29.91 13.45
CA PRO A 61 53.33 -28.95 14.53
C PRO A 61 54.45 -27.95 14.24
N LEU A 62 54.09 -26.67 14.06
CA LEU A 62 55.05 -25.57 14.00
C LEU A 62 55.60 -25.27 15.41
N THR A 63 56.90 -25.50 15.56
CA THR A 63 57.73 -25.01 16.67
C THR A 63 57.81 -23.48 16.63
N ILE A 64 57.38 -22.84 17.71
CA ILE A 64 57.53 -21.40 17.94
C ILE A 64 58.96 -21.16 18.46
N GLU A 65 59.83 -20.62 17.60
CA GLU A 65 61.10 -20.01 18.03
C GLU A 65 60.83 -18.55 18.43
N ASP A 66 61.05 -18.27 19.70
CA ASP A 66 61.10 -16.93 20.27
C ASP A 66 62.29 -16.15 19.71
N ASN A 67 62.04 -15.20 18.82
CA ASN A 67 63.03 -14.21 18.39
C ASN A 67 62.63 -12.82 18.91
N PRO A 68 63.40 -12.19 19.80
CA PRO A 68 63.08 -10.88 20.31
C PRO A 68 63.58 -9.77 19.38
N LEU A 69 62.72 -8.75 19.24
CA LEU A 69 63.11 -7.35 19.15
C LEU A 69 63.89 -6.92 17.90
N THR A 70 63.16 -6.44 16.89
CA THR A 70 63.60 -5.24 16.16
C THR A 70 62.40 -4.45 15.70
N ASP A 71 62.15 -3.35 16.40
CA ASP A 71 61.32 -2.24 15.96
C ASP A 71 62.05 -1.55 14.78
N PRO A 72 61.36 -1.33 13.65
CA PRO A 72 61.55 -0.07 12.97
C PRO A 72 60.18 0.60 12.86
N GLN A 73 60.00 1.63 13.67
CA GLN A 73 59.10 2.73 13.37
C GLN A 73 59.44 3.28 11.97
N THR A 74 58.83 2.69 10.96
CA THR A 74 58.72 3.30 9.64
C THR A 74 57.48 4.18 9.72
N LYS A 75 57.65 5.39 10.30
CA LYS A 75 56.76 6.50 10.01
C LYS A 75 56.97 6.86 8.54
N GLN A 76 56.28 6.12 7.68
CA GLN A 76 56.08 6.51 6.30
C GLN A 76 55.01 7.59 6.35
N ASP A 77 55.46 8.84 6.41
CA ASP A 77 54.64 10.02 6.10
C ASP A 77 54.26 9.96 4.61
N ASP A 78 53.36 9.04 4.26
CA ASP A 78 52.83 8.88 2.92
C ASP A 78 51.83 10.03 2.66
N LYS A 79 52.36 11.16 2.18
CA LYS A 79 51.57 12.29 1.66
C LYS A 79 50.75 11.94 0.40
N ASN A 80 50.74 10.68 -0.02
CA ASN A 80 49.91 10.12 -1.07
C ASN A 80 48.92 9.06 -0.54
N ALA A 81 48.55 9.12 0.74
CA ALA A 81 47.38 8.38 1.22
C ALA A 81 46.17 8.79 0.37
N ASP A 82 45.65 7.83 -0.38
CA ASP A 82 44.48 8.01 -1.21
C ASP A 82 43.36 8.66 -0.38
N PRO A 83 42.81 9.82 -0.78
CA PRO A 83 41.75 10.47 -0.01
C PRO A 83 40.47 9.62 0.13
N PHE A 84 40.39 8.49 -0.60
CA PHE A 84 39.24 7.58 -0.60
C PHE A 84 39.65 6.17 -0.12
N PRO A 85 39.68 5.93 1.21
CA PRO A 85 39.98 4.59 1.74
C PRO A 85 38.95 3.55 1.28
N HIS A 86 39.40 2.30 1.17
CA HIS A 86 38.59 1.13 0.79
C HIS A 86 37.91 1.23 -0.58
N THR A 87 38.56 1.94 -1.50
CA THR A 87 38.10 2.08 -2.88
C THR A 87 39.19 1.65 -3.86
N PHE A 88 38.79 1.06 -4.97
CA PHE A 88 39.68 0.78 -6.10
C PHE A 88 39.32 1.64 -7.31
N LEU A 89 40.33 2.04 -8.08
CA LEU A 89 40.17 2.84 -9.29
C LEU A 89 39.84 1.92 -10.48
N LEU A 90 38.72 2.16 -11.14
CA LEU A 90 38.33 1.49 -12.37
C LEU A 90 39.06 2.09 -13.59
N PRO A 91 39.17 1.36 -14.72
CA PRO A 91 39.85 1.84 -15.93
C PRO A 91 39.27 3.14 -16.51
N ASN A 92 38.00 3.45 -16.21
CA ASN A 92 37.32 4.68 -16.59
C ASN A 92 37.58 5.86 -15.63
N GLN A 93 38.52 5.72 -14.69
CA GLN A 93 38.83 6.69 -13.63
C GLN A 93 37.73 6.91 -12.58
N THR A 94 36.69 6.07 -12.55
CA THR A 94 35.72 6.06 -11.44
C THR A 94 36.22 5.17 -10.30
N ARG A 95 35.75 5.39 -9.08
CA ARG A 95 36.06 4.53 -7.92
C ARG A 95 34.92 3.57 -7.65
N ALA A 96 35.25 2.36 -7.23
CA ALA A 96 34.29 1.39 -6.69
C ALA A 96 34.74 0.92 -5.31
N CYS A 97 33.77 0.53 -4.48
CA CYS A 97 34.06 0.00 -3.15
C CYS A 97 34.67 -1.39 -3.23
N GLU A 98 35.67 -1.65 -2.40
CA GLU A 98 36.15 -3.00 -2.13
C GLU A 98 34.98 -3.91 -1.69
N GLU A 99 35.09 -5.22 -1.96
CA GLU A 99 34.05 -6.18 -1.59
C GLU A 99 33.77 -6.14 -0.09
N GLY A 100 32.48 -6.07 0.28
CA GLY A 100 32.04 -5.90 1.67
C GLY A 100 31.91 -4.45 2.14
N TYR A 101 32.46 -3.47 1.41
CA TYR A 101 32.26 -2.05 1.71
C TYR A 101 31.04 -1.49 0.98
N SER A 102 30.23 -0.72 1.70
CA SER A 102 29.07 -0.01 1.14
C SER A 102 29.46 1.39 0.69
N SER A 103 29.02 1.78 -0.51
CA SER A 103 29.04 3.18 -0.94
C SER A 103 27.84 3.90 -0.32
N GLY A 104 28.05 5.09 0.24
CA GLY A 104 26.95 6.03 0.49
C GLY A 104 26.20 6.41 -0.80
N ARG A 105 25.17 7.25 -0.69
CA ARG A 105 24.52 7.84 -1.87
C ARG A 105 25.50 8.79 -2.54
N VAL A 106 25.90 8.43 -3.76
CA VAL A 106 27.02 9.06 -4.48
C VAL A 106 28.31 8.81 -3.69
N ILE A 107 29.44 8.62 -4.37
CA ILE A 107 30.73 8.56 -3.71
C ILE A 107 30.94 9.94 -3.08
N ASP A 108 30.43 10.12 -1.86
CA ASP A 108 30.76 11.25 -1.02
C ASP A 108 32.28 11.31 -0.98
N GLU A 109 32.85 12.50 -0.81
CA GLU A 109 34.30 12.76 -0.70
C GLU A 109 35.02 11.95 0.41
N ARG A 110 34.30 11.02 1.05
CA ARG A 110 34.58 10.28 2.26
C ARG A 110 34.90 8.79 2.02
N GLY A 111 34.81 8.31 0.78
CA GLY A 111 35.18 6.93 0.41
C GLY A 111 34.10 5.87 0.69
N CYS A 112 34.51 4.61 0.70
CA CYS A 112 33.64 3.47 1.00
C CYS A 112 33.80 3.06 2.47
N TRP A 113 32.71 2.60 3.08
CA TRP A 113 32.69 2.28 4.50
C TRP A 113 31.88 1.01 4.73
N MET A 114 32.23 0.26 5.76
CA MET A 114 31.45 -0.85 6.27
C MET A 114 31.31 -0.68 7.78
N CYS A 115 30.31 -1.32 8.37
CA CYS A 115 30.31 -1.46 9.81
C CYS A 115 30.87 -2.81 10.21
N PHE A 116 31.76 -2.80 11.19
CA PHE A 116 32.33 -4.03 11.73
C PHE A 116 31.55 -4.46 12.97
N GLY A 117 30.92 -5.63 12.91
CA GLY A 117 30.33 -6.27 14.09
C GLY A 117 28.94 -5.80 14.50
N CYS A 118 28.15 -5.18 13.62
CA CYS A 118 26.75 -4.92 13.92
C CYS A 118 25.98 -6.23 14.12
N GLN A 119 25.07 -6.24 15.10
CA GLN A 119 24.16 -7.36 15.31
C GLN A 119 23.10 -7.43 14.18
N THR A 120 22.43 -8.57 14.03
CA THR A 120 21.41 -8.78 12.97
C THR A 120 20.17 -7.89 13.10
N ASN A 121 19.99 -7.23 14.25
CA ASN A 121 18.93 -6.28 14.55
C ASN A 121 19.39 -4.80 14.49
N GLU A 122 20.62 -4.54 14.04
CA GLU A 122 21.19 -3.20 13.92
C GLU A 122 21.32 -2.77 12.45
N ILE A 123 21.30 -1.46 12.25
CA ILE A 123 21.52 -0.81 10.96
C ILE A 123 22.88 -0.14 11.03
N CYS A 124 23.69 -0.45 10.03
CA CYS A 124 24.94 0.22 9.79
C CYS A 124 24.70 1.65 9.27
N LYS A 125 25.08 2.67 10.06
CA LYS A 125 25.05 4.08 9.69
C LYS A 125 26.46 4.65 9.63
N PHE A 126 26.65 5.62 8.75
CA PHE A 126 27.95 6.26 8.57
C PHE A 126 28.27 7.21 9.75
N PRO A 127 29.54 7.30 10.20
CA PRO A 127 30.67 6.41 9.91
C PRO A 127 30.76 5.26 10.93
N ASP A 128 30.56 4.01 10.49
CA ASP A 128 30.73 2.80 11.32
C ASP A 128 29.97 2.84 12.67
N ILE A 129 28.72 3.31 12.63
CA ILE A 129 27.83 3.34 13.79
C ILE A 129 26.75 2.29 13.59
N CYS A 130 26.75 1.27 14.44
CA CYS A 130 25.62 0.34 14.54
C CYS A 130 24.52 1.00 15.37
N GLU A 131 23.40 1.33 14.73
CA GLU A 131 22.22 1.86 15.41
C GLU A 131 21.10 0.81 15.40
N LYS A 132 20.41 0.63 16.52
CA LYS A 132 19.29 -0.33 16.58
C LYS A 132 18.23 0.01 15.54
N ALA A 133 17.75 -1.02 14.83
CA ALA A 133 16.80 -0.82 13.75
C ALA A 133 15.44 -0.32 14.30
N SER A 134 14.97 0.80 13.76
CA SER A 134 13.63 1.34 14.07
C SER A 134 12.68 1.13 12.89
N PRO A 135 11.93 0.01 12.86
CA PRO A 135 11.04 -0.28 11.76
C PRO A 135 9.86 0.69 11.67
N THR A 136 9.45 0.98 10.44
CA THR A 136 8.20 1.69 10.14
C THR A 136 7.20 0.73 9.50
N ILE A 137 6.03 0.56 10.11
CA ILE A 137 4.97 -0.30 9.58
C ILE A 137 4.31 0.40 8.38
N LYS A 138 4.37 -0.22 7.19
CA LYS A 138 3.70 0.27 5.98
C LYS A 138 2.24 -0.17 5.93
N LYS A 139 2.02 -1.46 6.19
CA LYS A 139 0.72 -2.12 6.03
C LYS A 139 0.64 -3.28 7.01
N ALA A 140 -0.57 -3.57 7.46
CA ALA A 140 -0.84 -4.76 8.24
C ALA A 140 -2.20 -5.37 7.83
N SER A 141 -2.29 -6.69 7.86
CA SER A 141 -3.49 -7.45 7.52
C SER A 141 -3.64 -8.67 8.42
N VAL A 142 -4.87 -9.10 8.71
CA VAL A 142 -5.14 -10.33 9.48
C VAL A 142 -5.57 -11.44 8.53
N SER A 143 -4.98 -12.62 8.68
CA SER A 143 -5.35 -13.83 7.96
C SER A 143 -5.23 -15.04 8.87
N LYS A 144 -6.30 -15.85 8.99
CA LYS A 144 -6.32 -17.11 9.76
C LYS A 144 -5.77 -17.00 11.19
N GLY A 145 -6.11 -15.93 11.91
CA GLY A 145 -5.62 -15.70 13.28
C GLY A 145 -4.15 -15.26 13.38
N GLN A 146 -3.54 -14.83 12.27
CA GLN A 146 -2.21 -14.24 12.22
C GLN A 146 -2.28 -12.81 11.69
N VAL A 147 -1.44 -11.92 12.22
CA VAL A 147 -1.20 -10.58 11.68
C VAL A 147 0.02 -10.65 10.79
N ILE A 148 -0.15 -10.30 9.51
CA ILE A 148 0.91 -10.15 8.52
C ILE A 148 1.22 -8.66 8.41
N ILE A 149 2.46 -8.29 8.73
CA ILE A 149 2.92 -6.91 8.88
C ILE A 149 3.99 -6.66 7.83
N GLU A 150 3.73 -5.74 6.91
CA GLU A 150 4.71 -5.23 5.96
C GLU A 150 5.39 -4.02 6.57
N TYR A 151 6.71 -4.06 6.65
CA TYR A 151 7.51 -3.02 7.29
C TYR A 151 8.59 -2.46 6.36
N PHE A 152 9.16 -1.34 6.80
CA PHE A 152 10.30 -0.69 6.17
C PHE A 152 11.38 -0.45 7.21
N VAL A 153 12.62 -0.69 6.82
CA VAL A 153 13.82 -0.26 7.54
C VAL A 153 14.71 0.47 6.55
N ASP A 154 15.37 1.54 6.99
CA ASP A 154 16.24 2.38 6.15
C ASP A 154 17.62 1.71 5.94
N SER A 155 17.60 0.46 5.47
CA SER A 155 18.79 -0.33 5.14
C SER A 155 18.42 -1.48 4.20
N ASN A 156 19.17 -1.61 3.11
CA ASN A 156 18.97 -2.66 2.11
C ASN A 156 19.48 -4.03 2.58
N HIS A 157 20.38 -4.06 3.56
CA HIS A 157 21.03 -5.28 4.06
C HIS A 157 20.43 -5.78 5.38
N PHE A 158 19.32 -5.19 5.83
CA PHE A 158 18.68 -5.55 7.07
C PHE A 158 17.90 -6.87 6.91
N ASN A 159 18.37 -7.93 7.57
CA ASN A 159 17.75 -9.26 7.55
C ASN A 159 17.70 -9.84 8.98
N PRO A 160 16.66 -9.50 9.76
CA PRO A 160 16.57 -9.91 11.16
C PRO A 160 16.10 -11.36 11.29
N ASP A 161 16.68 -12.09 12.25
CA ASP A 161 16.27 -13.46 12.57
C ASP A 161 15.05 -13.53 13.49
N ILE A 162 14.91 -12.54 14.37
CA ILE A 162 13.89 -12.51 15.43
C ILE A 162 13.17 -11.16 15.38
N ALA A 163 11.86 -11.19 15.60
CA ALA A 163 11.04 -10.01 15.78
C ALA A 163 9.99 -10.23 16.87
N TYR A 164 9.56 -9.14 17.49
CA TYR A 164 8.56 -9.08 18.54
C TYR A 164 7.42 -8.18 18.08
N CYS A 165 6.20 -8.68 18.24
CA CYS A 165 4.97 -7.93 17.98
C CYS A 165 4.30 -7.56 19.29
N LYS A 166 3.98 -6.28 19.43
CA LYS A 166 3.15 -5.75 20.51
C LYS A 166 1.79 -5.35 19.95
N LEU A 167 0.79 -6.15 20.33
CA LEU A 167 -0.61 -6.06 19.92
C LEU A 167 -1.41 -5.50 21.10
N GLY A 168 -1.50 -4.17 21.18
CA GLY A 168 -2.02 -3.47 22.37
C GLY A 168 -1.06 -3.62 23.54
N GLU A 169 -1.51 -4.29 24.60
CA GLU A 169 -0.69 -4.61 25.78
C GLU A 169 -0.02 -5.99 25.68
N ASN A 170 -0.48 -6.84 24.75
CA ASN A 170 0.05 -8.19 24.61
C ASN A 170 1.32 -8.17 23.74
N LYS A 171 2.42 -8.68 24.29
CA LYS A 171 3.66 -8.96 23.55
C LYS A 171 3.68 -10.42 23.09
N THR A 172 4.14 -10.64 21.86
CA THR A 172 4.27 -11.97 21.25
C THR A 172 5.50 -12.02 20.35
N THR A 173 6.20 -13.14 20.32
CA THR A 173 7.28 -13.36 19.36
C THR A 173 6.69 -13.67 17.98
N ALA A 174 7.35 -13.16 16.93
CA ALA A 174 6.97 -13.44 15.56
C ALA A 174 7.12 -14.92 15.23
N VAL A 175 6.16 -15.46 14.49
CA VAL A 175 6.17 -16.83 13.96
C VAL A 175 7.13 -16.93 12.77
N LYS A 176 7.17 -15.87 11.95
CA LYS A 176 8.04 -15.80 10.79
C LYS A 176 8.49 -14.36 10.57
N VAL A 177 9.77 -14.20 10.25
CA VAL A 177 10.40 -12.92 9.95
C VAL A 177 11.11 -13.05 8.62
N THR A 178 10.97 -12.04 7.77
CA THR A 178 11.73 -11.83 6.55
C THR A 178 12.16 -10.37 6.49
N SER A 179 13.01 -9.99 5.54
CA SER A 179 13.49 -8.61 5.35
C SER A 179 12.40 -7.54 5.13
N SER A 180 11.16 -7.94 4.84
CA SER A 180 10.04 -7.02 4.59
C SER A 180 8.73 -7.38 5.29
N ILE A 181 8.62 -8.60 5.84
CA ILE A 181 7.38 -9.11 6.41
C ILE A 181 7.64 -9.72 7.80
N VAL A 182 6.81 -9.35 8.76
CA VAL A 182 6.72 -10.00 10.07
C VAL A 182 5.33 -10.63 10.22
N ILE A 183 5.29 -11.90 10.63
CA ILE A 183 4.03 -12.63 10.88
C ILE A 183 3.95 -12.96 12.37
N CYS A 184 2.86 -12.54 13.01
CA CYS A 184 2.63 -12.73 14.45
C CYS A 184 1.27 -13.36 14.72
N ASN A 185 1.14 -14.09 15.82
CA ASN A 185 -0.16 -14.65 16.21
C ASN A 185 -1.06 -13.54 16.78
N THR A 186 -2.29 -13.46 16.28
CA THR A 186 -3.28 -12.48 16.74
C THR A 186 -3.95 -12.98 18.02
N PRO A 187 -4.06 -12.16 19.08
CA PRO A 187 -4.89 -12.52 20.22
C PRO A 187 -6.38 -12.53 19.80
N LYS A 188 -7.20 -13.35 20.45
CA LYS A 188 -8.66 -13.42 20.20
C LYS A 188 -9.39 -12.09 20.48
N LYS A 189 -8.75 -11.14 21.15
CA LYS A 189 -9.33 -9.83 21.51
C LYS A 189 -8.95 -8.79 20.48
N ARG A 190 -9.85 -7.81 20.28
CA ARG A 190 -9.60 -6.66 19.40
C ARG A 190 -8.34 -5.91 19.82
N VAL A 191 -7.48 -5.67 18.85
CA VAL A 191 -6.19 -5.00 19.04
C VAL A 191 -6.28 -3.58 18.48
N PRO A 192 -6.19 -2.54 19.33
CA PRO A 192 -6.30 -1.14 18.86
C PRO A 192 -5.01 -0.63 18.23
N THR A 193 -3.85 -1.14 18.66
CA THR A 193 -2.53 -0.64 18.27
C THR A 193 -1.60 -1.80 17.96
N LEU A 194 -0.76 -1.60 16.94
CA LEU A 194 0.26 -2.55 16.53
C LEU A 194 1.63 -1.87 16.56
N GLN A 195 2.61 -2.53 17.17
CA GLN A 195 4.01 -2.12 17.15
C GLN A 195 4.89 -3.36 16.90
N ILE A 196 6.04 -3.16 16.27
CA ILE A 196 7.04 -4.20 16.04
C ILE A 196 8.41 -3.75 16.55
N SER A 197 9.24 -4.70 16.99
CA SER A 197 10.61 -4.48 17.47
C SER A 197 11.47 -5.69 17.09
N PHE A 198 12.78 -5.49 16.90
CA PHE A 198 13.75 -6.56 16.64
C PHE A 198 14.68 -6.83 17.84
N ASP A 199 14.47 -6.13 18.96
CA ASP A 199 15.29 -6.16 20.16
C ASP A 199 14.47 -6.23 21.47
N ASP A 200 13.14 -6.28 21.38
CA ASP A 200 12.15 -6.17 22.48
C ASP A 200 12.26 -4.90 23.35
N GLU A 201 13.05 -3.91 22.92
CA GLU A 201 13.28 -2.66 23.63
C GLU A 201 12.77 -1.47 22.80
N ASN A 202 13.18 -1.39 21.54
CA ASN A 202 12.87 -0.31 20.62
C ASN A 202 11.73 -0.71 19.69
N TYR A 203 10.54 -0.30 20.08
CA TYR A 203 9.33 -0.52 19.30
C TYR A 203 9.09 0.59 18.28
N SER A 204 8.60 0.19 17.11
CA SER A 204 8.08 1.11 16.11
C SER A 204 7.02 2.05 16.70
N PRO A 205 6.78 3.22 16.07
CA PRO A 205 5.60 4.03 16.37
C PRO A 205 4.33 3.19 16.33
N ALA A 206 3.36 3.53 17.18
CA ALA A 206 2.07 2.84 17.23
C ALA A 206 1.34 2.98 15.90
N PHE A 207 1.25 1.88 15.15
CA PHE A 207 0.43 1.80 13.96
C PHE A 207 -1.01 1.61 14.41
N LEU A 208 -1.85 2.61 14.12
CA LEU A 208 -3.29 2.49 14.29
C LEU A 208 -3.78 1.50 13.25
N TYR A 209 -3.96 0.26 13.70
CA TYR A 209 -4.51 -0.78 12.88
C TYR A 209 -5.89 -0.30 12.42
N PRO A 210 -6.10 -0.06 11.10
CA PRO A 210 -7.39 0.43 10.64
C PRO A 210 -8.42 -0.54 11.19
N ARG A 211 -9.47 -0.01 11.83
CA ARG A 211 -10.64 -0.77 12.24
C ARG A 211 -11.19 -1.46 10.98
N GLN A 212 -10.64 -2.60 10.56
CA GLN A 212 -11.30 -3.53 9.66
C GLN A 212 -12.37 -4.17 10.54
N ILE A 213 -13.50 -3.48 10.62
CA ILE A 213 -14.73 -3.82 9.88
C ILE A 213 -14.99 -5.30 10.11
N ILE A 214 -15.67 -5.54 11.22
CA ILE A 214 -16.49 -6.71 11.46
C ILE A 214 -15.68 -8.00 11.37
N ASP A 215 -15.22 -8.44 12.53
CA ASP A 215 -14.76 -9.78 12.83
C ASP A 215 -15.80 -10.79 12.30
N PHE A 216 -15.67 -11.18 11.01
CA PHE A 216 -16.61 -12.06 10.33
C PHE A 216 -16.60 -13.44 10.96
N ASP A 217 -15.49 -13.81 11.61
CA ASP A 217 -15.38 -15.01 12.42
C ASP A 217 -16.14 -14.86 13.73
N ALA A 218 -16.10 -13.70 14.41
CA ALA A 218 -16.98 -13.46 15.56
C ALA A 218 -18.47 -13.35 15.17
N LEU A 219 -18.79 -12.85 13.97
CA LEU A 219 -20.14 -12.96 13.42
C LEU A 219 -20.48 -14.42 13.15
N ASN A 220 -19.64 -15.16 12.43
CA ASN A 220 -19.87 -16.58 12.15
C ASN A 220 -19.99 -17.40 13.42
N GLU A 221 -19.21 -17.14 14.46
CA GLU A 221 -19.34 -17.83 15.74
C GLU A 221 -20.68 -17.52 16.42
N LYS A 222 -21.17 -16.27 16.30
CA LYS A 222 -22.52 -15.88 16.75
C LYS A 222 -23.64 -16.45 15.86
N PHE A 223 -23.36 -16.69 14.58
CA PHE A 223 -24.33 -17.17 13.58
C PHE A 223 -24.25 -18.69 13.34
N ASN A 224 -23.23 -19.39 13.83
CA ASN A 224 -23.03 -20.84 13.71
C ASN A 224 -24.07 -21.64 14.52
N GLY A 225 -24.82 -20.98 15.40
CA GLY A 225 -26.00 -21.57 16.05
C GLY A 225 -27.28 -21.47 15.22
N ILE A 226 -27.30 -20.72 14.13
CA ILE A 226 -28.45 -20.60 13.24
C ILE A 226 -28.24 -21.55 12.07
N PRO A 227 -29.04 -22.63 11.93
CA PRO A 227 -28.91 -23.53 10.80
C PRO A 227 -29.04 -22.73 9.50
N ILE A 228 -28.17 -23.04 8.52
CA ILE A 228 -28.06 -22.34 7.23
C ILE A 228 -29.44 -22.17 6.57
N ASP A 229 -30.32 -23.14 6.76
CA ASP A 229 -31.71 -23.13 6.27
C ASP A 229 -32.54 -21.95 6.80
N ARG A 230 -32.35 -21.56 8.08
CA ARG A 230 -33.05 -20.41 8.66
C ARG A 230 -32.47 -19.08 8.16
N PHE A 231 -31.17 -19.01 7.92
CA PHE A 231 -30.57 -17.80 7.36
C PHE A 231 -31.04 -17.55 5.92
N LEU A 232 -31.08 -18.61 5.10
CA LEU A 232 -31.63 -18.54 3.74
C LEU A 232 -33.10 -18.13 3.74
N LEU A 233 -33.89 -18.63 4.70
CA LEU A 233 -35.29 -18.26 4.86
C LEU A 233 -35.47 -16.77 5.22
N ILE A 234 -34.63 -16.23 6.11
CA ILE A 234 -34.66 -14.80 6.48
C ILE A 234 -34.30 -13.93 5.26
N VAL A 235 -33.25 -14.29 4.52
CA VAL A 235 -32.84 -13.55 3.30
C VAL A 235 -33.94 -13.61 2.24
N ALA A 236 -34.60 -14.77 2.07
CA ALA A 236 -35.71 -14.93 1.14
C ALA A 236 -36.91 -14.04 1.53
N ILE A 237 -37.31 -14.04 2.82
CA ILE A 237 -38.40 -13.18 3.32
C ILE A 237 -38.06 -11.70 3.10
N PHE A 238 -36.85 -11.27 3.44
CA PHE A 238 -36.42 -9.89 3.24
C PHE A 238 -36.41 -9.51 1.75
N GLY A 239 -35.95 -10.41 0.88
CA GLY A 239 -35.98 -10.22 -0.57
C GLY A 239 -37.41 -10.05 -1.10
N ILE A 240 -38.35 -10.88 -0.64
CA ILE A 240 -39.77 -10.77 -1.01
C ILE A 240 -40.37 -9.45 -0.51
N LEU A 241 -40.12 -9.06 0.74
CA LEU A 241 -40.62 -7.81 1.31
C LEU A 241 -40.09 -6.58 0.55
N LEU A 242 -38.80 -6.57 0.20
CA LEU A 242 -38.21 -5.51 -0.62
C LEU A 242 -38.81 -5.47 -2.02
N TYR A 243 -39.01 -6.64 -2.65
CA TYR A 243 -39.63 -6.73 -3.96
C TYR A 243 -41.06 -6.17 -3.96
N VAL A 244 -41.88 -6.58 -2.99
CA VAL A 244 -43.25 -6.07 -2.82
C VAL A 244 -43.24 -4.57 -2.52
N GLY A 245 -42.32 -4.09 -1.68
CA GLY A 245 -42.14 -2.67 -1.39
C GLY A 245 -41.84 -1.84 -2.65
N ILE A 246 -40.94 -2.33 -3.51
CA ILE A 246 -40.60 -1.68 -4.78
C ILE A 246 -41.81 -1.67 -5.74
N GLN A 247 -42.55 -2.77 -5.84
CA GLN A 247 -43.75 -2.84 -6.70
C GLN A 247 -44.86 -1.89 -6.22
N CYS A 248 -45.09 -1.82 -4.91
CA CYS A 248 -46.03 -0.87 -4.31
C CYS A 248 -45.60 0.58 -4.50
N TRP A 249 -44.30 0.87 -4.41
CA TRP A 249 -43.74 2.21 -4.61
C TRP A 249 -43.78 2.66 -6.08
N ASN A 250 -43.47 1.75 -7.00
CA ASN A 250 -43.49 2.03 -8.44
C ASN A 250 -44.88 1.99 -9.05
N ARG A 251 -45.92 1.59 -8.31
CA ARG A 251 -47.31 1.73 -8.77
C ARG A 251 -47.58 3.22 -8.97
N PRO A 252 -47.75 3.68 -10.22
CA PRO A 252 -47.89 5.10 -10.49
C PRO A 252 -49.15 5.57 -9.77
N ARG A 253 -49.03 6.63 -8.94
CA ARG A 253 -50.13 7.33 -8.29
C ARG A 253 -51.05 7.95 -9.36
N ARG A 254 -51.83 7.13 -10.06
CA ARG A 254 -52.76 7.52 -11.11
C ARG A 254 -54.15 7.92 -10.58
N TYR A 255 -54.33 8.04 -9.26
CA TYR A 255 -55.64 8.30 -8.65
C TYR A 255 -55.96 9.77 -8.34
N HIS A 256 -55.22 10.76 -8.88
CA HIS A 256 -55.51 12.18 -8.60
C HIS A 256 -55.86 13.07 -9.80
N LYS A 257 -56.21 12.50 -10.95
CA LYS A 257 -56.83 13.30 -12.02
C LYS A 257 -58.01 12.55 -12.62
N LEU A 258 -59.14 12.60 -11.93
CA LEU A 258 -60.44 12.43 -12.58
C LEU A 258 -60.62 13.65 -13.51
N PRO A 259 -60.75 13.47 -14.84
CA PRO A 259 -61.09 14.57 -15.71
C PRO A 259 -62.53 14.99 -15.38
N VAL A 260 -62.68 16.16 -14.76
CA VAL A 260 -63.97 16.84 -14.69
C VAL A 260 -64.25 17.32 -16.11
N TYR A 261 -65.13 16.61 -16.83
CA TYR A 261 -65.72 17.13 -18.05
C TYR A 261 -66.61 18.31 -17.67
N MET A 262 -66.09 19.53 -17.81
CA MET A 262 -66.92 20.73 -17.85
C MET A 262 -67.28 20.98 -19.32
N GLU A 263 -68.57 20.88 -19.65
CA GLU A 263 -69.10 21.37 -20.92
C GLU A 263 -68.91 22.89 -20.96
N VAL A 264 -67.94 23.35 -21.76
CA VAL A 264 -67.70 24.78 -21.98
C VAL A 264 -68.62 25.25 -23.10
N LYS A 265 -69.63 26.05 -22.72
CA LYS A 265 -70.50 26.77 -23.65
C LYS A 265 -69.65 27.87 -24.36
N PRO A 266 -69.62 27.96 -25.70
CA PRO A 266 -68.78 28.92 -26.39
C PRO A 266 -69.23 30.36 -26.12
N ILE A 267 -68.30 31.20 -25.63
CA ILE A 267 -68.47 32.63 -25.40
C ILE A 267 -68.01 33.39 -26.65
N ALA A 268 -68.75 34.45 -26.97
CA ALA A 268 -68.77 35.23 -28.20
C ALA A 268 -67.41 35.81 -28.68
N HIS A 269 -67.32 35.98 -30.00
CA HIS A 269 -66.25 36.69 -30.72
C HIS A 269 -66.19 38.18 -30.37
N PHE A 270 -64.99 38.68 -30.08
CA PHE A 270 -64.69 40.11 -30.01
C PHE A 270 -64.01 40.60 -31.30
N PRO A 271 -64.31 41.84 -31.76
CA PRO A 271 -63.72 42.41 -32.97
C PRO A 271 -62.25 42.82 -32.75
N GLN A 272 -61.46 42.63 -33.80
CA GLN A 272 -60.05 43.04 -33.86
C GLN A 272 -59.96 44.56 -34.04
N VAL A 273 -59.03 45.17 -33.31
CA VAL A 273 -58.62 46.56 -33.50
C VAL A 273 -57.26 46.53 -34.19
N ASP A 274 -57.24 46.98 -35.44
CA ASP A 274 -56.02 47.23 -36.19
C ASP A 274 -55.34 48.46 -35.62
N ASN A 275 -54.12 48.30 -35.09
CA ASN A 275 -53.21 49.40 -34.84
C ASN A 275 -51.89 49.04 -35.52
N GLU A 276 -51.80 49.51 -36.76
CA GLU A 276 -50.55 49.76 -37.46
C GLU A 276 -49.73 50.83 -36.72
N ASP A 277 -48.44 50.89 -37.08
CA ASP A 277 -47.48 52.00 -36.89
C ASP A 277 -46.48 51.96 -35.70
N PRO A 278 -45.22 52.44 -35.92
CA PRO A 278 -44.15 51.54 -36.37
C PRO A 278 -42.81 51.72 -35.60
N GLU A 279 -41.91 50.77 -35.88
CA GLU A 279 -40.44 50.88 -35.94
C GLU A 279 -39.69 51.88 -35.03
N VAL A 280 -38.94 51.34 -34.07
CA VAL A 280 -37.74 52.00 -33.50
C VAL A 280 -36.52 51.11 -33.78
N PRO A 281 -35.49 51.59 -34.51
CA PRO A 281 -34.31 50.80 -34.84
C PRO A 281 -33.27 50.85 -33.70
N TYR A 282 -32.90 49.69 -33.17
CA TYR A 282 -31.78 49.58 -32.23
C TYR A 282 -30.45 49.50 -32.98
N SER A 283 -29.61 50.52 -32.75
CA SER A 283 -28.23 50.66 -33.22
C SER A 283 -27.30 49.58 -32.65
N LYS A 284 -26.56 48.91 -33.55
CA LYS A 284 -25.45 47.98 -33.26
C LYS A 284 -24.22 48.77 -32.78
N MET A 285 -23.83 48.60 -31.51
CA MET A 285 -22.47 48.94 -31.07
C MET A 285 -21.54 47.74 -31.29
N ASN A 286 -20.58 47.90 -32.21
CA ASN A 286 -19.42 47.03 -32.39
C ASN A 286 -18.38 47.34 -31.31
N VAL A 287 -18.02 46.35 -30.50
CA VAL A 287 -16.78 46.35 -29.72
C VAL A 287 -15.77 45.53 -30.48
N LYS A 288 -14.70 46.17 -30.97
CA LYS A 288 -13.51 45.50 -31.50
C LYS A 288 -12.63 45.06 -30.33
N PHE A 289 -12.09 43.85 -30.45
CA PHE A 289 -10.96 43.34 -29.66
C PHE A 289 -9.65 43.94 -30.17
#